data_AF-A0A921ZXB7-F1
#
_entry.id   AF-A0A921ZXB7-F1
#
_cell.length_a   1.000
_cell.length_b   1.000
_cell.length_c   1.000
_cell.angle_alpha   90.00
_cell.angle_beta   90.00
_cell.angle_gamma   90.00
#
_symmetry.space_group_name_H-M   'P 1'
#
loop_
_entity.id
_entity.type
_entity.pdbx_description
1 polymer ?
#
loop_
_entity_poly.entity_id
_entity_poly.type
_entity_poly.pdbx_seq_one_letter_code
_entity_poly.pdbx_strand_id
1 'polypeptide(L)'
;MFFSKCRLTSVLPRISAYSTAAESTVKPKTAIVMLNMGGPETTDQVADYLLRIMTDRDMIQLPVQSKLGPWIATRRTEEVKKKYMEIGGGSPILKWTNSQGSLLTQALDQMLPESAPHKHYVAFRYVPPFTEETFAQLEK
;
A
#
# COMPACT_ATOMS: atom_id res chain seq x y z
N MET A 1 15.09 -53.51 15.71
CA MET A 1 14.84 -52.06 15.81
C MET A 1 15.49 -51.37 14.62
N PHE A 2 14.69 -51.05 13.60
CA PHE A 2 15.14 -50.37 12.38
C PHE A 2 15.13 -48.85 12.61
N PHE A 3 16.29 -48.20 12.53
CA PHE A 3 16.38 -46.74 12.40
C PHE A 3 16.36 -46.38 10.92
N SER A 4 15.20 -45.93 10.43
CA SER A 4 15.03 -45.40 9.08
C SER A 4 15.49 -43.94 9.04
N LYS A 5 16.41 -43.66 8.11
CA LYS A 5 16.99 -42.34 7.84
C LYS A 5 15.96 -41.50 7.08
N CYS A 6 15.33 -40.55 7.76
CA CYS A 6 14.42 -39.60 7.11
C CYS A 6 15.24 -38.60 6.30
N ARG A 7 15.16 -38.69 4.97
CA ARG A 7 15.88 -37.85 4.00
C ARG A 7 15.09 -36.57 3.81
N LEU A 8 15.61 -35.45 4.33
CA LEU A 8 15.04 -34.12 4.13
C LEU A 8 15.32 -33.68 2.68
N THR A 9 14.39 -33.91 1.75
CA THR A 9 14.45 -33.32 0.41
C THR A 9 13.87 -31.91 0.46
N SER A 10 14.74 -30.90 0.56
CA SER A 10 14.40 -29.50 0.37
C SER A 10 14.09 -29.24 -1.11
N VAL A 11 12.81 -29.21 -1.47
CA VAL A 11 12.35 -28.69 -2.77
C VAL A 11 11.95 -27.24 -2.56
N LEU A 12 12.91 -26.33 -2.68
CA LEU A 12 12.61 -24.91 -2.83
C LEU A 12 12.42 -24.63 -4.33
N PRO A 13 11.25 -24.16 -4.78
CA PRO A 13 11.10 -23.71 -6.16
C PRO A 13 11.99 -22.47 -6.37
N ARG A 14 12.73 -22.48 -7.47
CA ARG A 14 13.54 -21.36 -7.94
C ARG A 14 12.66 -20.12 -8.07
N ILE A 15 13.07 -19.03 -7.42
CA ILE A 15 12.52 -17.68 -7.64
C ILE A 15 12.85 -17.32 -9.10
N SER A 16 11.87 -17.49 -9.98
CA SER A 16 11.95 -17.08 -11.38
C SER A 16 11.99 -15.56 -11.44
N ALA A 17 12.86 -15.05 -12.29
CA ALA A 17 13.17 -13.64 -12.47
C ALA A 17 11.91 -12.77 -12.63
N TYR A 18 11.95 -11.58 -12.03
CA TYR A 18 10.97 -10.51 -12.19
C TYR A 18 10.67 -10.28 -13.68
N SER A 19 9.53 -10.80 -14.13
CA SER A 19 8.97 -10.47 -15.43
C SER A 19 8.43 -9.05 -15.32
N THR A 20 8.97 -8.16 -16.14
CA THR A 20 8.41 -6.83 -16.36
C THR A 20 6.95 -6.97 -16.77
N ALA A 21 6.04 -6.48 -15.93
CA ALA A 21 4.60 -6.55 -16.16
C ALA A 21 4.28 -5.94 -17.53
N ALA A 22 3.89 -6.79 -18.47
CA ALA A 22 3.33 -6.35 -19.74
C ALA A 22 2.00 -5.63 -19.42
N GLU A 23 1.83 -4.40 -19.88
CA GLU A 23 0.53 -3.73 -19.86
C GLU A 23 -0.45 -4.57 -20.69
N SER A 24 -1.37 -5.26 -20.03
CA SER A 24 -2.42 -6.01 -20.70
C SER A 24 -3.42 -5.02 -21.29
N THR A 25 -3.68 -5.14 -22.59
CA THR A 25 -4.66 -4.33 -23.34
C THR A 25 -6.11 -4.74 -23.05
N VAL A 26 -6.32 -5.69 -22.15
CA VAL A 26 -7.63 -6.25 -21.79
C VAL A 26 -8.18 -5.53 -20.57
N LYS A 27 -9.40 -4.98 -20.67
CA LYS A 27 -10.07 -4.33 -19.53
C LYS A 27 -10.17 -5.33 -18.36
N PRO A 28 -9.72 -4.97 -17.14
CA PRO A 28 -9.81 -5.85 -15.99
C PRO A 28 -11.26 -6.22 -15.69
N LYS A 29 -11.52 -7.49 -15.41
CA LYS A 29 -12.86 -7.98 -15.02
C LYS A 29 -13.11 -7.76 -13.54
N THR A 30 -12.09 -7.94 -12.71
CA THR A 30 -12.18 -7.82 -11.25
C THR A 30 -11.11 -6.86 -10.74
N ALA A 31 -11.53 -5.83 -10.01
CA ALA A 31 -10.62 -4.90 -9.35
C ALA A 31 -10.36 -5.33 -7.90
N ILE A 32 -9.10 -5.32 -7.49
CA ILE A 32 -8.67 -5.55 -6.11
C ILE A 32 -8.21 -4.23 -5.50
N VAL A 33 -9.04 -3.62 -4.67
CA VAL A 33 -8.72 -2.32 -4.04
C VAL A 33 -7.96 -2.53 -2.73
N MET A 34 -6.73 -2.07 -2.69
CA MET A 34 -5.83 -2.18 -1.54
C MET A 34 -5.92 -0.92 -0.69
N LEU A 35 -6.70 -1.02 0.40
CA LEU A 35 -6.95 0.09 1.33
C LEU A 35 -5.86 0.16 2.41
N ASN A 36 -5.35 1.36 2.67
CA ASN A 36 -4.48 1.64 3.81
C ASN A 36 -4.49 3.14 4.16
N MET A 37 -3.97 3.51 5.33
CA MET A 37 -3.66 4.92 5.65
C MET A 37 -2.68 5.53 4.65
N GLY A 38 -1.74 4.71 4.15
CA GLY A 38 -0.61 5.14 3.35
C GLY A 38 0.50 5.72 4.24
N GLY A 39 1.43 6.46 3.63
CA GLY A 39 2.48 7.16 4.35
C GLY A 39 3.33 8.00 3.39
N PRO A 40 3.95 9.08 3.88
CA PRO A 40 4.73 9.99 3.06
C PRO A 40 5.95 9.26 2.48
N GLU A 41 6.11 9.27 1.16
CA GLU A 41 7.27 8.66 0.49
C GLU A 41 8.56 9.44 0.74
N THR A 42 8.41 10.73 1.04
CA THR A 42 9.50 11.66 1.32
C THR A 42 9.16 12.57 2.50
N THR A 43 10.18 13.08 3.20
CA THR A 43 9.97 13.89 4.42
C THR A 43 9.25 15.23 4.19
N ASP A 44 9.29 15.79 2.98
CA ASP A 44 8.55 16.99 2.57
C ASP A 44 7.03 16.77 2.61
N GLN A 45 6.55 15.54 2.37
CA GLN A 45 5.13 15.19 2.40
C GLN A 45 4.57 15.02 3.83
N VAL A 46 5.43 14.99 4.86
CA VAL A 46 5.02 14.71 6.25
C VAL A 46 4.01 15.74 6.77
N ALA A 47 4.17 17.01 6.40
CA ALA A 47 3.28 18.07 6.86
C ALA A 47 1.83 17.82 6.39
N ASP A 48 1.66 17.54 5.09
CA ASP A 48 0.35 17.28 4.49
C ASP A 48 -0.27 15.98 4.98
N TYR A 49 0.55 14.93 5.15
CA TYR A 49 0.13 13.66 5.73
C TYR A 49 -0.46 13.84 7.14
N LEU A 50 0.26 14.55 8.02
CA LEU A 50 -0.19 14.82 9.38
C LEU A 50 -1.40 15.74 9.41
N LEU A 51 -1.45 16.75 8.53
CA LEU A 51 -2.59 17.65 8.41
C LEU A 51 -3.86 16.83 8.15
N ARG A 52 -3.84 15.95 7.14
CA ARG A 52 -4.98 15.11 6.79
C ARG A 52 -5.42 14.22 7.95
N ILE A 53 -4.50 13.56 8.64
CA ILE A 53 -4.80 12.74 9.84
C ILE A 53 -5.46 13.57 10.93
N MET A 54 -4.92 14.76 11.23
CA MET A 54 -5.39 15.59 12.35
C MET A 54 -6.72 16.28 12.04
N THR A 55 -7.05 16.47 10.77
CA THR A 55 -8.35 17.01 10.33
C THR A 55 -9.41 15.93 10.09
N ASP A 56 -9.02 14.66 10.04
CA ASP A 56 -9.94 13.54 9.84
C ASP A 56 -10.72 13.24 11.14
N ARG A 57 -12.02 13.47 11.08
CA ARG A 57 -12.99 13.27 12.18
C ARG A 57 -13.24 11.80 12.49
N ASP A 58 -13.07 10.93 11.50
CA ASP A 58 -13.24 9.48 11.67
C ASP A 58 -12.01 8.86 12.34
N MET A 59 -10.84 9.51 12.21
CA MET A 59 -9.58 9.09 12.84
C MET A 59 -9.39 9.68 14.24
N ILE A 60 -9.57 11.00 14.41
CA ILE A 60 -9.39 11.70 15.69
C ILE A 60 -10.54 12.67 15.90
N GLN A 61 -11.11 12.71 17.09
CA GLN A 61 -12.16 13.67 17.43
C GLN A 61 -11.63 14.74 18.41
N LEU A 62 -11.46 15.98 17.92
CA LEU A 62 -11.00 17.11 18.72
C LEU A 62 -12.06 18.23 18.83
N PRO A 63 -12.10 19.00 19.92
CA PRO A 63 -12.88 20.22 19.96
C PRO A 63 -12.33 21.23 18.93
N VAL A 64 -13.18 21.91 18.17
CA VAL A 64 -12.76 22.90 17.15
C VAL A 64 -11.66 22.36 16.22
N GLN A 65 -11.82 21.12 15.73
CA GLN A 65 -10.78 20.37 15.01
C GLN A 65 -10.26 21.05 13.75
N SER A 66 -11.08 21.88 13.09
CA SER A 66 -10.63 22.70 11.95
C SER A 66 -9.52 23.70 12.31
N LYS A 67 -9.35 24.04 13.59
CA LYS A 67 -8.26 24.89 14.10
C LYS A 67 -7.21 24.08 14.85
N LEU A 68 -7.62 23.19 15.76
CA LEU A 68 -6.69 22.39 16.55
C LEU A 68 -5.92 21.40 15.69
N GLY A 69 -6.57 20.77 14.70
CA GLY A 69 -5.94 19.78 13.83
C GLY A 69 -4.72 20.33 13.08
N PRO A 70 -4.87 21.42 12.30
CA PRO A 70 -3.75 22.05 11.61
C PRO A 70 -2.63 22.50 12.57
N TRP A 71 -2.98 23.09 13.71
CA TRP A 71 -1.99 23.53 14.69
C TRP A 71 -1.18 22.37 15.29
N ILE A 72 -1.82 21.25 15.63
CA ILE A 72 -1.14 20.03 16.11
C ILE A 72 -0.25 19.46 15.00
N ALA A 73 -0.76 19.38 13.76
CA ALA A 73 -0.01 18.87 12.61
C ALA A 73 1.27 19.67 12.39
N THR A 74 1.18 21.00 12.34
CA THR A 74 2.36 21.88 12.18
C THR A 74 3.36 21.68 13.31
N ARG A 75 2.91 21.63 14.57
CA ARG A 75 3.82 21.43 15.71
C ARG A 75 4.54 20.08 15.67
N ARG A 76 3.87 19.01 15.22
CA ARG A 76 4.42 17.65 15.20
C ARG A 76 5.27 17.34 13.97
N THR A 77 5.16 18.15 12.92
CA THR A 77 5.81 17.89 11.62
C THR A 77 7.32 17.68 11.77
N GLU A 78 8.01 18.57 12.46
CA GLU A 78 9.48 18.49 12.58
C GLU A 78 9.96 17.30 13.40
N GLU A 79 9.21 16.88 14.42
CA GLU A 79 9.50 15.65 15.16
C GLU A 79 9.31 14.40 14.29
N VAL A 80 8.21 14.35 13.54
CA VAL A 80 7.87 13.20 12.69
C VAL A 80 8.82 13.10 11.48
N LYS A 81 9.23 14.22 10.89
CA LYS A 81 10.27 14.25 9.85
C LYS A 81 11.56 13.60 10.31
N LYS A 82 12.03 13.90 11.53
CA LYS A 82 13.24 13.28 12.10
C LYS A 82 13.12 11.76 12.17
N LYS A 83 11.96 11.25 12.61
CA LYS A 83 11.68 9.79 12.63
C LYS A 83 11.71 9.18 11.24
N TYR A 84 11.15 9.85 10.23
CA TYR A 84 11.25 9.38 8.85
C TYR A 84 12.68 9.42 8.31
N MET A 85 13.47 10.44 8.67
CA MET A 85 14.90 10.50 8.30
C MET A 85 15.70 9.34 8.90
N GLU A 86 15.44 8.98 10.16
CA GLU A 86 16.09 7.86 10.85
C GLU A 86 15.87 6.50 10.15
N ILE A 87 14.76 6.34 9.43
CA ILE A 87 14.43 5.11 8.70
C ILE A 87 14.73 5.18 7.19
N GLY A 88 15.42 6.23 6.73
CA GLY A 88 15.83 6.37 5.33
C GLY A 88 15.08 7.41 4.51
N GLY A 89 14.33 8.31 5.14
CA GLY A 89 13.77 9.52 4.52
C GLY A 89 12.30 9.45 4.09
N GLY A 90 11.60 8.34 4.36
CA GLY A 90 10.19 8.17 3.99
C GLY A 90 9.64 6.78 4.24
N SER A 91 8.37 6.60 3.92
CA SER A 91 7.63 5.34 4.05
C SER A 91 7.74 4.50 2.78
N PRO A 92 8.18 3.22 2.86
CA PRO A 92 8.22 2.32 1.71
C PRO A 92 6.85 1.69 1.39
N ILE A 93 5.76 2.16 2.02
CA ILE A 93 4.46 1.48 1.98
C ILE A 93 3.89 1.39 0.57
N LEU A 94 3.95 2.47 -0.24
CA LEU A 94 3.43 2.44 -1.61
C LEU A 94 4.14 1.38 -2.46
N LYS A 95 5.48 1.30 -2.35
CA LYS A 95 6.29 0.29 -3.02
C LYS A 95 5.85 -1.13 -2.63
N TRP A 96 5.71 -1.39 -1.34
CA TRP A 96 5.35 -2.72 -0.86
C TRP A 96 3.91 -3.11 -1.18
N THR A 97 2.96 -2.19 -1.04
CA THR A 97 1.56 -2.44 -1.42
C THR A 97 1.44 -2.76 -2.91
N ASN A 98 2.16 -2.05 -3.78
CA ASN A 98 2.18 -2.39 -5.22
C ASN A 98 2.80 -3.76 -5.51
N SER A 99 3.91 -4.09 -4.84
CA SER A 99 4.56 -5.41 -4.99
C SER A 99 3.62 -6.54 -4.56
N GLN A 100 2.97 -6.38 -3.39
CA GLN A 100 1.98 -7.31 -2.89
C GLN A 100 0.77 -7.44 -3.81
N GLY A 101 0.25 -6.32 -4.31
CA GLY A 101 -0.88 -6.29 -5.24
C GLY A 101 -0.60 -7.04 -6.53
N SER A 102 0.57 -6.82 -7.13
CA SER A 102 0.99 -7.50 -8.36
C SER A 102 1.12 -9.02 -8.17
N LEU A 103 1.73 -9.46 -7.06
CA LEU A 103 1.86 -10.88 -6.76
C LEU A 103 0.49 -11.51 -6.47
N LEU A 104 -0.39 -10.79 -5.77
CA LEU A 104 -1.74 -11.21 -5.48
C LEU A 104 -2.55 -11.40 -6.76
N THR A 105 -2.56 -10.44 -7.68
CA THR A 105 -3.35 -10.55 -8.92
C THR A 105 -2.84 -11.66 -9.83
N GLN A 106 -1.52 -11.86 -9.92
CA GLN A 106 -0.94 -12.99 -10.65
C GLN A 106 -1.39 -14.33 -10.08
N ALA A 107 -1.40 -14.48 -8.75
CA ALA A 107 -1.89 -15.68 -8.11
C ALA A 107 -3.40 -15.88 -8.34
N LEU A 108 -4.19 -14.80 -8.25
CA LEU A 108 -5.64 -14.84 -8.49
C LEU A 108 -5.99 -15.21 -9.93
N ASP A 109 -5.24 -14.71 -10.93
CA ASP A 109 -5.44 -15.08 -12.33
C ASP A 109 -5.20 -16.58 -12.58
N GLN A 110 -4.29 -17.21 -11.83
CA GLN A 110 -4.06 -18.65 -11.89
C GLN A 110 -5.10 -19.46 -11.12
N MET A 111 -5.52 -18.98 -9.96
CA MET A 111 -6.43 -19.70 -9.06
C MET A 111 -7.91 -19.56 -9.45
N LEU A 112 -8.29 -18.40 -10.00
CA LEU A 112 -9.67 -18.01 -10.31
C LEU A 112 -9.77 -17.43 -11.73
N PRO A 113 -9.53 -18.24 -12.78
CA PRO A 113 -9.53 -17.76 -14.16
C PRO A 113 -10.90 -17.21 -14.61
N GLU A 114 -12.00 -17.59 -13.97
CA GLU A 114 -13.35 -17.10 -14.27
C GLU A 114 -13.56 -15.63 -13.90
N SER A 115 -12.81 -15.10 -12.93
CA SER A 115 -12.87 -13.68 -12.51
C SER A 115 -11.70 -12.85 -13.04
N ALA A 116 -10.76 -13.49 -13.75
CA ALA A 116 -9.66 -12.84 -14.44
C ALA A 116 -10.13 -11.98 -15.65
N PRO A 117 -9.35 -10.97 -16.09
CA PRO A 117 -8.09 -10.53 -15.47
C PRO A 117 -8.33 -9.70 -14.21
N HIS A 118 -7.57 -10.00 -13.16
CA HIS A 118 -7.54 -9.23 -11.93
C HIS A 118 -6.55 -8.07 -12.04
N LYS A 119 -6.89 -6.91 -11.46
CA LYS A 119 -5.97 -5.77 -11.37
C LYS A 119 -6.06 -5.15 -9.98
N HIS A 120 -4.90 -4.88 -9.38
CA HIS A 120 -4.84 -4.21 -8.08
C HIS A 120 -4.82 -2.70 -8.26
N TYR A 121 -5.40 -2.01 -7.29
CA TYR A 121 -5.45 -0.57 -7.22
C TYR A 121 -5.15 -0.16 -5.78
N VAL A 122 -4.15 0.69 -5.58
CA VAL A 122 -3.85 1.23 -4.26
C VAL A 122 -4.78 2.40 -3.98
N ALA A 123 -5.40 2.41 -2.81
CA ALA A 123 -6.28 3.49 -2.37
C ALA A 123 -5.88 3.87 -0.95
N PHE A 124 -5.09 4.94 -0.84
CA PHE A 124 -4.62 5.47 0.43
C PHE A 124 -5.51 6.60 0.94
N ARG A 125 -5.56 6.74 2.27
CA ARG A 125 -6.41 7.74 2.92
C ARG A 125 -5.73 9.10 3.03
N TYR A 126 -4.43 9.13 3.37
CA TYR A 126 -3.74 10.37 3.76
C TYR A 126 -2.60 10.79 2.84
N VAL A 127 -2.26 9.96 1.85
CA VAL A 127 -1.31 10.28 0.78
C VAL A 127 -1.83 9.75 -0.56
N PRO A 128 -1.35 10.27 -1.70
CA PRO A 128 -1.65 9.67 -3.00
C PRO A 128 -1.11 8.23 -3.11
N PRO A 129 -1.71 7.37 -3.97
CA PRO A 129 -2.96 7.59 -4.70
C PRO A 129 -4.17 7.59 -3.75
N PHE A 130 -4.97 8.66 -3.79
CA PHE A 130 -6.09 8.80 -2.86
C PHE A 130 -7.23 7.86 -3.21
N THR A 131 -8.02 7.50 -2.20
CA THR A 131 -9.18 6.64 -2.36
C THR A 131 -10.12 7.16 -3.46
N GLU A 132 -10.44 8.45 -3.43
CA GLU A 132 -11.31 9.11 -4.40
C GLU A 132 -10.73 9.09 -5.83
N GLU A 133 -9.41 9.32 -5.97
CA GLU A 133 -8.71 9.26 -7.25
C GLU A 133 -8.72 7.85 -7.83
N THR A 134 -8.51 6.85 -6.97
CA THR A 134 -8.51 5.44 -7.35
C THR A 134 -9.89 4.97 -7.80
N PHE A 135 -10.96 5.37 -7.10
CA PHE A 135 -12.33 5.06 -7.55
C PHE A 135 -12.68 5.76 -8.88
N ALA A 136 -12.26 7.00 -9.08
CA ALA A 136 -12.44 7.69 -10.37
C ALA A 136 -11.69 7.00 -11.54
N GLN A 137 -10.62 6.25 -11.25
CA GLN A 137 -9.94 5.41 -12.25
C GLN A 137 -10.68 4.09 -12.53
N LEU A 138 -11.39 3.54 -11.54
CA LEU A 138 -12.17 2.30 -11.67
C LEU A 138 -13.46 2.48 -12.46
N GLU A 139 -14.08 3.65 -12.36
CA GLU A 139 -15.35 3.96 -13.03
C GLU A 139 -15.21 4.17 -14.56
N LYS A 140 -13.99 4.26 -15.09
CA LYS A 140 -13.69 4.40 -16.51
C LYS A 140 -13.55 3.04 -17.20
#